data_AF-A0A662PSV7-F1
#
_entry.id   AF-A0A662PSV7-F1
#
_cell.length_a   1.000
_cell.length_b   1.000
_cell.length_c   1.000
_cell.angle_alpha   90.00
_cell.angle_beta   90.00
_cell.angle_gamma   90.00
#
_symmetry.space_group_name_H-M   'P 1'
#
loop_
_entity.id
_entity.type
_entity.pdbx_description
1 polymer ?
#
loop_
_entity_poly.entity_id
_entity_poly.type
_entity_poly.pdbx_seq_one_letter_code
_entity_poly.pdbx_strand_id
1 'polypeptide(L)'
;MLSLRHVLRDGRRSVKIDWAIRDLIIKLAVQMKKEGYSDREVLTIKEYLKRKIDEDIAHTLILFKVREMFVKAGFHVVLTDMRNEMFDMVVFKPGRAFLVEVKAGPPPWGGNNPKEYDMYFASSLHNILYVWYPRRELRSEVKEHELYCTTINNVSSVYENGKYIITASKKWKLKDYIQSYAR
;
A
#
# COMPACT_ATOMS: atom_id res chain seq x y z
N MET A 1 12.55 -12.03 -22.64
CA MET A 1 13.03 -11.39 -21.39
C MET A 1 13.99 -10.27 -21.75
N LEU A 2 13.70 -9.02 -21.37
CA LEU A 2 14.66 -7.92 -21.51
C LEU A 2 15.81 -8.13 -20.51
N SER A 3 17.05 -7.93 -20.94
CA SER A 3 18.20 -8.08 -20.03
C SER A 3 18.19 -6.96 -18.98
N LEU A 4 18.64 -7.25 -17.75
CA LEU A 4 18.72 -6.28 -16.64
C LEU A 4 19.47 -4.99 -17.06
N ARG A 5 20.45 -5.12 -17.97
CA ARG A 5 21.20 -4.00 -18.54
C ARG A 5 20.32 -3.07 -19.40
N HIS A 6 19.34 -3.60 -20.14
CA HIS A 6 18.40 -2.78 -20.91
C HIS A 6 17.43 -2.04 -19.99
N VAL A 7 16.90 -2.69 -18.97
CA VAL A 7 16.00 -2.06 -17.97
C VAL A 7 16.71 -0.91 -17.24
N LEU A 8 17.96 -1.11 -16.82
CA LEU A 8 18.76 -0.09 -16.15
C LEU A 8 19.13 1.08 -17.07
N ARG A 9 19.41 0.80 -18.35
CA ARG A 9 19.76 1.81 -19.36
C ARG A 9 18.56 2.67 -19.73
N ASP A 10 17.41 2.06 -19.96
CA ASP A 10 16.17 2.76 -20.35
C ASP A 10 15.57 3.49 -19.14
N GLY A 11 15.70 2.91 -17.94
CA GLY A 11 15.48 3.60 -16.67
C GLY A 11 16.29 4.89 -16.60
N ARG A 12 17.64 4.83 -16.73
CA ARG A 12 18.53 6.01 -16.69
C ARG A 12 18.24 7.08 -17.75
N ARG A 13 17.81 6.70 -18.95
CA ARG A 13 17.47 7.66 -20.03
C ARG A 13 16.18 8.45 -19.73
N SER A 14 15.37 7.99 -18.79
CA SER A 14 14.07 8.58 -18.46
C SER A 14 14.14 9.67 -17.38
N VAL A 15 15.32 9.98 -16.81
CA VAL A 15 15.37 10.59 -15.46
C VAL A 15 16.10 11.94 -15.36
N LYS A 16 15.33 13.05 -15.42
CA LYS A 16 15.65 14.27 -14.65
C LYS A 16 15.42 14.06 -13.14
N ILE A 17 14.62 13.06 -12.77
CA ILE A 17 14.22 12.72 -11.40
C ILE A 17 15.37 12.06 -10.58
N ASP A 18 16.36 11.40 -11.19
CA ASP A 18 17.47 10.71 -10.48
C ASP A 18 18.35 11.73 -9.75
N TRP A 19 18.69 12.82 -10.43
CA TRP A 19 19.40 13.95 -9.84
C TRP A 19 18.57 14.62 -8.74
N ALA A 20 17.27 14.85 -8.98
CA ALA A 20 16.40 15.48 -8.00
C ALA A 20 16.29 14.66 -6.69
N ILE A 21 16.13 13.33 -6.77
CA ILE A 21 16.05 12.46 -5.59
C ILE A 21 17.39 12.46 -4.82
N ARG A 22 18.51 12.34 -5.52
CA ARG A 22 19.84 12.36 -4.88
C ARG A 22 20.11 13.69 -4.19
N ASP A 23 19.79 14.80 -4.85
CA ASP A 23 19.94 16.14 -4.29
C ASP A 23 19.09 16.31 -3.03
N LEU A 24 17.87 15.80 -2.99
CA LEU A 24 17.02 15.83 -1.79
C LEU A 24 17.65 15.06 -0.62
N ILE A 25 18.19 13.87 -0.88
CA ILE A 25 18.86 13.05 0.15
C ILE A 25 20.13 13.74 0.66
N ILE A 26 20.94 14.34 -0.23
CA ILE A 26 22.14 15.08 0.14
C ILE A 26 21.78 16.33 0.95
N LYS A 27 20.77 17.10 0.52
CA LYS A 27 20.29 18.28 1.25
C LYS A 27 19.80 17.91 2.65
N LEU A 28 19.06 16.81 2.79
CA LEU A 28 18.65 16.28 4.10
C LEU A 28 19.86 15.96 4.97
N ALA A 29 20.85 15.23 4.43
CA ALA A 29 22.07 14.89 5.18
C ALA A 29 22.84 16.13 5.65
N VAL A 30 23.00 17.14 4.77
CA VAL A 30 23.66 18.41 5.11
C VAL A 30 22.88 19.14 6.21
N GLN A 31 21.55 19.20 6.12
CA GLN A 31 20.72 19.85 7.12
C GLN A 31 20.84 19.16 8.49
N MET A 32 20.77 17.82 8.52
CA MET A 32 20.98 17.05 9.74
C MET A 32 22.39 17.30 10.33
N LYS A 33 23.43 17.35 9.49
CA LYS A 33 24.78 17.69 10.00
C LYS A 33 24.85 19.09 10.61
N LYS A 34 24.16 20.08 10.02
CA LYS A 34 24.07 21.45 10.57
C LYS A 34 23.30 21.51 11.89
N GLU A 35 22.32 20.63 12.08
CA GLU A 35 21.53 20.51 13.32
C GLU A 35 22.23 19.68 14.41
N GLY A 36 23.45 19.19 14.15
CA GLY A 36 24.28 18.50 15.16
C GLY A 36 24.14 16.98 15.19
N TYR A 37 23.42 16.38 14.23
CA TYR A 37 23.30 14.92 14.15
C TYR A 37 24.65 14.26 13.83
N SER A 38 24.88 13.09 14.42
CA SER A 38 26.04 12.25 14.19
C SER A 38 26.02 11.58 12.81
N ASP A 39 27.18 11.15 12.32
CA ASP A 39 27.28 10.44 11.04
C ASP A 39 26.47 9.14 11.05
N ARG A 40 26.39 8.48 12.22
CA ARG A 40 25.59 7.26 12.42
C ARG A 40 24.10 7.52 12.24
N GLU A 41 23.59 8.63 12.76
CA GLU A 41 22.18 9.00 12.63
C GLU A 41 21.82 9.34 11.17
N VAL A 42 22.69 10.08 10.48
CA VAL A 42 22.53 10.38 9.05
C VAL A 42 22.48 9.09 8.22
N LEU A 43 23.40 8.15 8.47
CA LEU A 43 23.41 6.84 7.78
C LEU A 43 22.17 6.00 8.11
N THR A 44 21.67 6.09 9.33
CA THR A 44 20.45 5.38 9.77
C THR A 44 19.22 5.91 9.04
N ILE A 45 19.09 7.23 8.87
CA ILE A 45 18.01 7.84 8.08
C ILE A 45 18.11 7.43 6.60
N LYS A 46 19.32 7.38 6.03
CA LYS A 46 19.52 6.91 4.66
C LYS A 46 19.00 5.47 4.47
N GLU A 47 19.34 4.54 5.38
CA GLU A 47 18.83 3.17 5.31
C GLU A 47 17.31 3.09 5.56
N TYR A 48 16.78 3.93 6.46
CA TYR A 48 15.34 4.05 6.68
C TYR A 48 14.60 4.48 5.40
N LEU A 49 15.08 5.53 4.71
CA LEU A 49 14.48 6.03 3.48
C LEU A 49 14.52 4.99 2.37
N LYS A 50 15.65 4.30 2.20
CA LYS A 50 15.78 3.20 1.25
C LYS A 50 14.73 2.12 1.52
N ARG A 51 14.61 1.67 2.77
CA ARG A 51 13.59 0.68 3.16
C ARG A 51 12.17 1.17 2.87
N LYS A 52 11.87 2.45 3.14
CA LYS A 52 10.55 3.03 2.83
C LYS A 52 10.27 3.01 1.33
N ILE A 53 11.22 3.42 0.50
CA ILE A 53 11.10 3.34 -0.96
C ILE A 53 10.82 1.89 -1.41
N ASP A 54 11.58 0.92 -0.88
CA ASP A 54 11.37 -0.50 -1.20
C ASP A 54 9.97 -0.99 -0.78
N GLU A 55 9.51 -0.63 0.42
CA GLU A 55 8.16 -0.93 0.91
C GLU A 55 7.08 -0.36 0.00
N ASP A 56 7.25 0.87 -0.46
CA ASP A 56 6.25 1.56 -1.27
C ASP A 56 6.21 1.05 -2.72
N ILE A 57 7.37 0.70 -3.29
CA ILE A 57 7.45 0.02 -4.60
C ILE A 57 6.75 -1.33 -4.49
N ALA A 58 7.05 -2.11 -3.45
CA ALA A 58 6.41 -3.41 -3.24
C ALA A 58 4.89 -3.26 -3.11
N HIS A 59 4.41 -2.30 -2.31
CA HIS A 59 2.99 -2.00 -2.19
C HIS A 59 2.37 -1.63 -3.55
N THR A 60 3.02 -0.78 -4.33
CA THR A 60 2.57 -0.40 -5.69
C THR A 60 2.44 -1.62 -6.61
N LEU A 61 3.42 -2.53 -6.60
CA LEU A 61 3.36 -3.77 -7.39
C LEU A 61 2.19 -4.67 -6.97
N ILE A 62 1.90 -4.74 -5.67
CA ILE A 62 0.72 -5.47 -5.17
C ILE A 62 -0.58 -4.79 -5.60
N LEU A 63 -0.66 -3.46 -5.57
CA LEU A 63 -1.82 -2.72 -6.07
C LEU A 63 -2.16 -3.10 -7.51
N PHE A 64 -1.16 -3.12 -8.40
CA PHE A 64 -1.37 -3.53 -9.79
C PHE A 64 -1.83 -4.99 -9.90
N LYS A 65 -1.32 -5.89 -9.06
CA LYS A 65 -1.76 -7.29 -9.02
C LYS A 65 -3.21 -7.43 -8.57
N VAL A 66 -3.60 -6.73 -7.51
CA VAL A 66 -5.00 -6.69 -7.03
C VAL A 66 -5.92 -6.14 -8.12
N ARG A 67 -5.52 -5.05 -8.78
CA ARG A 67 -6.23 -4.50 -9.94
C ARG A 67 -6.42 -5.54 -11.03
N GLU A 68 -5.37 -6.25 -11.43
CA GLU A 68 -5.46 -7.30 -12.46
C GLU A 68 -6.46 -8.40 -12.08
N MET A 69 -6.50 -8.82 -10.81
CA MET A 69 -7.48 -9.81 -10.34
C MET A 69 -8.93 -9.33 -10.51
N PHE A 70 -9.21 -8.07 -10.17
CA PHE A 70 -10.53 -7.48 -10.38
C PHE A 70 -10.89 -7.33 -11.87
N VAL A 71 -9.95 -6.84 -12.68
CA VAL A 71 -10.15 -6.70 -14.14
C VAL A 71 -10.41 -8.05 -14.80
N LYS A 72 -9.66 -9.11 -14.45
CA LYS A 72 -9.88 -10.48 -14.92
C LYS A 72 -11.27 -11.02 -14.55
N ALA A 73 -11.87 -10.52 -13.48
CA ALA A 73 -13.21 -10.88 -13.04
C ALA A 73 -14.32 -9.97 -13.60
N GLY A 74 -13.99 -9.05 -14.51
CA GLY A 74 -14.96 -8.18 -15.20
C GLY A 74 -15.31 -6.90 -14.44
N PHE A 75 -14.52 -6.50 -13.44
CA PHE A 75 -14.67 -5.20 -12.78
C PHE A 75 -13.92 -4.11 -13.55
N HIS A 76 -14.48 -2.90 -13.54
CA HIS A 76 -13.74 -1.69 -13.84
C HIS A 76 -12.98 -1.23 -12.60
N VAL A 77 -11.75 -0.74 -12.79
CA VAL A 77 -10.86 -0.34 -11.69
C VAL A 77 -10.29 1.05 -11.98
N VAL A 78 -10.48 1.97 -11.03
CA VAL A 78 -9.86 3.30 -11.02
C VAL A 78 -8.87 3.34 -9.86
N LEU A 79 -7.59 3.52 -10.18
CA LEU A 79 -6.55 3.73 -9.15
C LEU A 79 -6.66 5.16 -8.64
N THR A 80 -6.44 5.36 -7.35
CA THR A 80 -6.25 6.71 -6.79
C THR A 80 -4.76 7.06 -6.93
N ASP A 81 -4.45 8.17 -7.61
CA ASP A 81 -3.06 8.53 -7.96
C ASP A 81 -2.25 9.06 -6.77
N MET A 82 -2.78 9.07 -5.54
CA MET A 82 -2.18 9.75 -4.39
C MET A 82 -2.03 8.86 -3.15
N ARG A 83 -0.80 8.84 -2.60
CA ARG A 83 -0.59 8.42 -1.21
C ARG A 83 -1.31 9.40 -0.27
N ASN A 84 -1.90 8.88 0.79
CA ASN A 84 -2.71 9.59 1.81
C ASN A 84 -4.19 9.75 1.46
N GLU A 85 -4.68 9.12 0.38
CA GLU A 85 -6.12 8.95 0.19
C GLU A 85 -6.66 7.80 1.05
N MET A 86 -7.96 7.83 1.38
CA MET A 86 -8.58 6.84 2.25
C MET A 86 -8.62 5.40 1.66
N PHE A 87 -8.39 5.26 0.36
CA PHE A 87 -8.41 3.99 -0.37
C PHE A 87 -7.49 4.08 -1.58
N ASP A 88 -6.93 2.93 -2.00
CA ASP A 88 -5.96 2.87 -3.10
C ASP A 88 -6.63 2.71 -4.47
N MET A 89 -7.86 2.21 -4.50
CA MET A 89 -8.62 2.08 -5.73
C MET A 89 -10.13 1.97 -5.49
N VAL A 90 -10.89 2.34 -6.51
CA VAL A 90 -12.33 2.07 -6.61
C VAL A 90 -12.52 0.97 -7.64
N VAL A 91 -13.25 -0.09 -7.26
CA VAL A 91 -13.58 -1.19 -8.16
C VAL A 91 -15.09 -1.33 -8.28
N PHE A 92 -15.62 -1.48 -9.50
CA PHE A 92 -17.05 -1.53 -9.72
C PHE A 92 -17.46 -2.41 -10.91
N LYS A 93 -18.66 -2.98 -10.78
CA LYS A 93 -19.41 -3.78 -11.77
C LYS A 93 -20.89 -3.39 -11.60
N PRO A 94 -21.79 -3.54 -12.59
CA PRO A 94 -23.21 -3.27 -12.37
C PRO A 94 -23.75 -3.88 -11.07
N GLY A 95 -24.32 -3.04 -10.20
CA GLY A 95 -24.85 -3.43 -8.89
C GLY A 95 -23.83 -3.63 -7.76
N ARG A 96 -22.53 -3.40 -7.99
CA ARG A 96 -21.47 -3.59 -6.99
C ARG A 96 -20.37 -2.53 -7.13
N ALA A 97 -20.02 -1.87 -6.03
CA ALA A 97 -18.85 -1.01 -5.94
C ALA A 97 -18.15 -1.25 -4.60
N PHE A 98 -16.83 -1.28 -4.63
CA PHE A 98 -15.98 -1.37 -3.44
C PHE A 98 -14.93 -0.27 -3.47
N LEU A 99 -14.68 0.32 -2.30
CA LEU A 99 -13.45 1.08 -2.05
C LEU A 99 -12.43 0.07 -1.53
N VAL A 100 -11.30 -0.08 -2.20
CA VAL A 100 -10.31 -1.11 -1.86
C VAL A 100 -9.10 -0.45 -1.22
N GLU A 101 -8.70 -0.97 -0.06
CA GLU A 101 -7.50 -0.56 0.64
C GLU A 101 -6.57 -1.75 0.83
N VAL A 102 -5.35 -1.66 0.29
CA VAL A 102 -4.31 -2.67 0.37
C VAL A 102 -3.41 -2.37 1.56
N LYS A 103 -3.20 -3.35 2.43
CA LYS A 103 -2.39 -3.22 3.64
C LYS A 103 -1.11 -4.03 3.53
N ALA A 104 -0.02 -3.43 4.01
CA ALA A 104 1.30 -4.04 4.08
C ALA A 104 1.43 -5.03 5.25
N GLY A 105 0.68 -6.13 5.19
CA GLY A 105 0.68 -7.20 6.19
C GLY A 105 -0.71 -7.55 6.74
N PRO A 106 -0.84 -8.70 7.42
CA PRO A 106 -2.07 -9.09 8.08
C PRO A 106 -2.40 -8.19 9.28
N PRO A 107 -3.69 -8.09 9.68
CA PRO A 107 -4.07 -7.39 10.90
C PRO A 107 -3.48 -8.10 12.14
N PRO A 108 -3.31 -7.41 13.29
CA PRO A 108 -3.82 -6.07 13.58
C PRO A 108 -3.09 -4.94 12.84
N TRP A 109 -3.84 -3.97 12.34
CA TRP A 109 -3.29 -2.75 11.76
C TRP A 109 -3.36 -1.61 12.76
N GLY A 110 -2.26 -0.88 12.91
CA GLY A 110 -2.27 0.40 13.60
C GLY A 110 -2.99 1.43 12.72
N GLY A 111 -4.10 1.94 13.23
CA GLY A 111 -4.93 2.92 12.58
C GLY A 111 -4.56 4.35 12.96
N ASN A 112 -4.95 5.20 12.04
CA ASN A 112 -5.23 6.62 12.08
C ASN A 112 -5.55 7.23 13.47
N ASN A 113 -5.17 8.50 13.63
CA ASN A 113 -5.56 9.31 14.79
C ASN A 113 -7.11 9.47 14.83
N PRO A 114 -7.72 9.88 15.95
CA PRO A 114 -9.18 9.93 16.08
C PRO A 114 -9.91 10.68 14.94
N LYS A 115 -9.33 11.76 14.40
CA LYS A 115 -9.95 12.53 13.31
C LYS A 115 -10.04 11.74 12.01
N GLU A 116 -8.98 11.04 11.67
CA GLU A 116 -8.94 10.18 10.50
C GLU A 116 -9.81 8.92 10.69
N TYR A 117 -9.89 8.37 11.91
CA TYR A 117 -10.84 7.30 12.24
C TYR A 117 -12.29 7.77 12.03
N ASP A 118 -12.62 8.97 12.51
CA ASP A 118 -13.95 9.55 12.33
C ASP A 118 -14.26 9.80 10.85
N MET A 119 -13.30 10.23 10.03
CA MET A 119 -13.50 10.33 8.58
C MET A 119 -13.75 8.95 7.93
N TYR A 120 -12.99 7.92 8.31
CA TYR A 120 -13.19 6.56 7.82
C TYR A 120 -14.54 5.97 8.22
N PHE A 121 -14.97 6.14 9.47
CA PHE A 121 -16.22 5.57 9.95
C PHE A 121 -17.45 6.46 9.64
N ALA A 122 -17.30 7.77 9.50
CA ALA A 122 -18.35 8.63 8.91
C ALA A 122 -18.58 8.29 7.43
N SER A 123 -17.55 7.76 6.74
CA SER A 123 -17.68 7.20 5.40
C SER A 123 -18.25 5.78 5.36
N SER A 124 -18.78 5.23 6.48
CA SER A 124 -19.40 3.89 6.59
C SER A 124 -20.56 3.60 5.62
N LEU A 125 -20.94 4.58 4.80
CA LEU A 125 -21.76 4.40 3.58
C LEU A 125 -21.06 3.60 2.47
N HIS A 126 -19.75 3.34 2.56
CA HIS A 126 -18.99 2.71 1.49
C HIS A 126 -18.58 1.27 1.83
N ASN A 127 -18.76 0.34 0.87
CA ASN A 127 -18.31 -1.05 0.97
C ASN A 127 -16.77 -1.12 0.90
N ILE A 128 -16.09 -0.81 2.00
CA ILE A 128 -14.63 -0.89 2.07
C ILE A 128 -14.19 -2.36 2.13
N LEU A 129 -13.31 -2.73 1.22
CA LEU A 129 -12.63 -4.01 1.14
C LEU A 129 -11.16 -3.82 1.50
N TYR A 130 -10.77 -4.32 2.67
CA TYR A 130 -9.38 -4.41 3.07
C TYR A 130 -8.75 -5.64 2.41
N VAL A 131 -7.63 -5.45 1.73
CA VAL A 131 -6.83 -6.51 1.10
C VAL A 131 -5.45 -6.52 1.73
N TRP A 132 -4.86 -7.68 1.99
CA TRP A 132 -3.49 -7.74 2.49
C TRP A 132 -2.75 -8.96 1.97
N TYR A 133 -1.43 -8.88 2.11
CA TYR A 133 -0.48 -9.94 1.79
C TYR A 133 0.30 -10.36 3.04
N PRO A 134 0.89 -11.56 3.06
CA PRO A 134 1.78 -11.98 4.14
C PRO A 134 3.00 -11.06 4.18
N ARG A 135 3.31 -10.49 5.35
CA ARG A 135 4.43 -9.53 5.55
C ARG A 135 5.82 -10.14 5.28
N ARG A 136 5.92 -11.46 5.09
CA ARG A 136 7.20 -12.17 5.09
C ARG A 136 8.07 -11.91 3.87
N GLU A 137 7.55 -11.34 2.80
CA GLU A 137 8.34 -11.15 1.58
C GLU A 137 8.09 -9.78 0.96
N LEU A 138 9.02 -8.84 1.15
CA LEU A 138 9.30 -7.74 0.20
C LEU A 138 9.86 -8.30 -1.13
N ARG A 139 9.44 -9.51 -1.52
CA ARG A 139 9.80 -10.12 -2.79
C ARG A 139 8.68 -9.79 -3.75
N SER A 140 9.06 -9.42 -4.95
CA SER A 140 8.21 -9.17 -6.12
C SER A 140 7.29 -10.35 -6.53
N GLU A 141 7.18 -11.40 -5.70
CA GLU A 141 6.63 -12.70 -6.03
C GLU A 141 5.39 -13.10 -5.22
N VAL A 142 4.75 -12.18 -4.47
CA VAL A 142 3.48 -12.49 -3.79
C VAL A 142 2.48 -13.03 -4.82
N LYS A 143 2.06 -14.28 -4.67
CA LYS A 143 1.18 -14.97 -5.62
C LYS A 143 -0.26 -14.58 -5.35
N GLU A 144 -1.11 -14.60 -6.37
CA GLU A 144 -2.53 -14.22 -6.26
C GLU A 144 -3.27 -15.00 -5.14
N HIS A 145 -2.91 -16.27 -4.93
CA HIS A 145 -3.53 -17.11 -3.89
C HIS A 145 -3.07 -16.79 -2.45
N GLU A 146 -2.08 -15.91 -2.30
CA GLU A 146 -1.57 -15.49 -0.99
C GLU A 146 -2.26 -14.23 -0.49
N LEU A 147 -3.07 -13.57 -1.34
CA LEU A 147 -3.83 -12.39 -0.98
C LEU A 147 -5.09 -12.76 -0.21
N TYR A 148 -5.31 -12.05 0.88
CA TYR A 148 -6.48 -12.16 1.73
C TYR A 148 -7.26 -10.86 1.73
N CYS A 149 -8.55 -10.95 2.07
CA CYS A 149 -9.37 -9.77 2.22
C CYS A 149 -10.41 -9.90 3.35
N THR A 150 -10.92 -8.76 3.76
CA THR A 150 -12.08 -8.62 4.65
C THR A 150 -12.82 -7.34 4.32
N THR A 151 -14.06 -7.22 4.79
CA THR A 151 -14.86 -6.00 4.62
C THR A 151 -14.89 -5.21 5.91
N ILE A 152 -15.23 -3.93 5.85
CA ILE A 152 -15.42 -3.09 7.06
C ILE A 152 -16.43 -3.68 8.06
N ASN A 153 -17.46 -4.39 7.60
CA ASN A 153 -18.42 -5.07 8.48
C ASN A 153 -17.84 -6.26 9.26
N ASN A 154 -16.60 -6.67 8.96
CA ASN A 154 -15.91 -7.80 9.58
C ASN A 154 -14.60 -7.36 10.25
N VAL A 155 -14.47 -6.06 10.53
CA VAL A 155 -13.40 -5.54 11.37
C VAL A 155 -13.95 -4.96 12.68
N SER A 156 -13.13 -5.03 13.72
CA SER A 156 -13.35 -4.34 14.98
C SER A 156 -12.13 -3.48 15.31
N SER A 157 -12.32 -2.44 16.10
CA SER A 157 -11.25 -1.54 16.50
C SER A 157 -11.23 -1.28 17.99
N VAL A 158 -10.04 -1.27 18.60
CA VAL A 158 -9.82 -0.92 20.02
C VAL A 158 -8.88 0.28 20.07
N TYR A 159 -9.18 1.28 20.89
CA TYR A 159 -8.28 2.44 21.05
C TYR A 159 -7.22 2.15 22.13
N GLU A 160 -5.96 2.10 21.73
CA GLU A 160 -4.82 1.80 22.60
C GLU A 160 -3.62 2.66 22.23
N ASN A 161 -2.91 3.20 23.23
CA ASN A 161 -1.67 3.96 23.03
C ASN A 161 -1.79 5.10 21.99
N GLY A 162 -2.91 5.82 22.01
CA GLY A 162 -3.13 6.98 21.14
C GLY A 162 -3.59 6.66 19.71
N LYS A 163 -3.94 5.39 19.41
CA LYS A 163 -4.32 4.94 18.07
C LYS A 163 -5.41 3.85 18.11
N TYR A 164 -6.18 3.73 17.05
CA TYR A 164 -7.11 2.61 16.88
C TYR A 164 -6.39 1.39 16.33
N ILE A 165 -6.53 0.24 16.98
CA ILE A 165 -6.00 -1.04 16.52
C ILE A 165 -7.13 -1.80 15.83
N ILE A 166 -7.01 -2.00 14.52
CA ILE A 166 -8.03 -2.67 13.70
C ILE A 166 -7.71 -4.16 13.59
N THR A 167 -8.67 -5.01 13.94
CA THR A 167 -8.58 -6.47 13.82
C THR A 167 -9.67 -7.00 12.90
N ALA A 168 -9.39 -8.08 12.17
CA ALA A 168 -10.37 -8.72 11.30
C ALA A 168 -10.94 -9.99 11.96
N SER A 169 -12.27 -10.07 12.09
CA SER A 169 -12.96 -11.23 12.66
C SER A 169 -13.22 -12.33 11.63
N LYS A 170 -13.48 -11.93 10.38
CA LYS A 170 -13.59 -12.84 9.23
C LYS A 170 -12.61 -12.45 8.14
N LYS A 171 -12.09 -13.45 7.42
CA LYS A 171 -11.15 -13.27 6.32
C LYS A 171 -11.41 -14.28 5.23
N TRP A 172 -11.21 -13.86 3.98
CA TRP A 172 -11.31 -14.71 2.80
C TRP A 172 -10.04 -14.63 2.00
N LYS A 173 -9.83 -15.61 1.12
CA LYS A 173 -8.89 -15.43 0.01
C LYS A 173 -9.50 -14.41 -0.96
N LEU A 174 -8.69 -13.45 -1.41
CA LEU A 174 -9.18 -12.41 -2.31
C LEU A 174 -9.75 -13.02 -3.60
N LYS A 175 -9.08 -14.03 -4.15
CA LYS A 175 -9.53 -14.73 -5.36
C LYS A 175 -10.95 -15.29 -5.20
N ASP A 176 -11.20 -16.02 -4.13
CA ASP A 176 -12.51 -16.66 -3.87
C ASP A 176 -13.59 -15.61 -3.64
N TYR A 177 -13.24 -14.53 -2.93
CA TYR A 177 -14.14 -13.41 -2.70
C TYR A 177 -14.55 -12.74 -4.01
N ILE A 178 -13.59 -12.40 -4.88
CA ILE A 178 -13.87 -11.80 -6.21
C ILE A 178 -14.72 -12.75 -7.06
N GLN A 179 -14.38 -14.04 -7.10
CA GLN A 179 -15.11 -15.03 -7.90
C GLN A 179 -16.57 -15.22 -7.47
N SER A 180 -16.89 -14.99 -6.19
CA SER A 180 -18.28 -15.03 -5.72
C SER A 180 -19.18 -13.97 -6.40
N TYR A 181 -18.59 -12.92 -7.00
CA TYR A 181 -19.29 -11.86 -7.73
C TYR A 181 -19.13 -11.95 -9.26
N ALA A 182 -18.37 -12.94 -9.76
CA ALA A 182 -18.17 -13.13 -11.20
C ALA A 182 -19.38 -13.78 -11.90
N ARG A 183 -20.38 -14.25 -11.13
CA ARG A 183 -21.65 -14.76 -11.61
C ARG A 183 -22.61 -13.65 -12.04
#